data_AF-A0AA87LSG7-F1
#
_entry.id   AF-A0AA87LSG7-F1
#
_cell.length_a   1.000
_cell.length_b   1.000
_cell.length_c   1.000
_cell.angle_alpha   90.00
_cell.angle_beta   90.00
_cell.angle_gamma   90.00
#
_symmetry.space_group_name_H-M   'P 1'
#
loop_
_entity.id
_entity.type
_entity.pdbx_description
1 polymer ?
#
loop_
_entity_poly.entity_id
_entity_poly.type
_entity_poly.pdbx_seq_one_letter_code
_entity_poly.pdbx_strand_id
1 'polypeptide(L)'
;MIEFQQKPNLYKAMNSEVKNWKADAKAIKKMGCLSNTLLFVIGRDKRHVIQQGIEEGLPETEITLLEDTWEQLIREQATLSENSNLIYAAKSTHSVHLDRSDLIIAIVKELFIASK
;
A
#
# COMPACT_ATOMS: atom_id res chain seq x y z
N MET A 1 14.29 -27.46 20.69
CA MET A 1 14.13 -26.12 21.31
C MET A 1 14.10 -25.13 20.16
N ILE A 2 13.06 -24.31 20.02
CA ILE A 2 13.01 -23.29 18.96
C ILE A 2 14.03 -22.22 19.35
N GLU A 3 15.10 -22.06 18.57
CA GLU A 3 16.00 -20.91 18.69
C GLU A 3 15.21 -19.66 18.28
N PHE A 4 14.78 -18.90 19.28
CA PHE A 4 14.21 -17.58 19.03
C PHE A 4 15.35 -16.69 18.54
N GLN A 5 15.45 -16.49 17.22
CA GLN A 5 16.39 -15.54 16.65
C GLN A 5 15.98 -14.13 17.02
N GLN A 6 16.33 -13.71 18.24
CA GLN A 6 16.13 -12.36 18.70
C GLN A 6 17.10 -11.48 17.93
N LYS A 7 16.64 -10.83 16.87
CA LYS A 7 17.37 -9.71 16.24
C LYS A 7 17.02 -8.47 17.06
N PRO A 8 17.81 -8.05 18.07
CA PRO A 8 17.37 -7.03 19.01
C PRO A 8 17.14 -5.68 18.31
N ASN A 9 17.87 -5.44 17.22
CA ASN A 9 17.71 -4.26 16.39
C ASN A 9 16.36 -4.24 15.66
N LEU A 10 15.83 -5.40 15.23
CA LEU A 10 14.49 -5.49 14.64
C LEU A 10 13.43 -5.07 15.66
N TYR A 11 13.48 -5.62 16.88
CA TYR A 11 12.52 -5.27 17.92
C TYR A 11 12.64 -3.81 18.38
N LYS A 12 13.85 -3.26 18.44
CA LYS A 12 14.06 -1.83 18.69
C LYS A 12 13.42 -0.96 17.61
N ALA A 13 13.57 -1.33 16.33
CA ALA A 13 12.96 -0.63 15.20
C ALA A 13 11.42 -0.70 15.26
N MET A 14 10.85 -1.90 15.41
CA MET A 14 9.40 -2.09 15.52
C MET A 14 8.80 -1.28 16.68
N ASN A 15 9.46 -1.30 17.85
CA ASN A 15 9.01 -0.50 19.00
C ASN A 15 9.06 1.00 18.71
N SER A 16 10.08 1.48 17.99
CA SER A 16 10.17 2.88 17.58
C SER A 16 9.06 3.26 16.61
N GLU A 17 8.79 2.43 15.60
CA GLU A 17 7.74 2.65 14.60
C GLU A 17 6.36 2.72 15.27
N VAL A 18 6.03 1.74 16.11
CA VAL A 18 4.73 1.70 16.83
C VAL A 18 4.57 2.89 17.78
N LYS A 19 5.65 3.35 18.42
CA LYS A 19 5.58 4.52 19.30
C LYS A 19 5.35 5.82 18.54
N ASN A 20 5.94 5.96 17.35
CA ASN A 20 5.98 7.23 16.65
C ASN A 20 4.95 7.37 15.52
N TRP A 21 4.33 6.27 15.03
CA TRP A 21 3.42 6.26 13.88
C TRP A 21 2.35 7.37 13.85
N LYS A 22 1.76 7.73 14.99
CA LYS A 22 0.76 8.82 15.10
C LYS A 22 1.39 10.20 14.95
N ALA A 23 2.56 10.41 15.56
CA ALA A 23 3.31 11.65 15.44
C ALA A 23 3.84 11.82 14.00
N ASP A 24 4.35 10.74 13.41
CA ASP A 24 4.85 10.71 12.03
C ASP A 24 3.72 10.99 11.05
N ALA A 25 2.56 10.35 11.20
CA ALA A 25 1.39 10.64 10.37
C ALA A 25 0.95 12.11 10.47
N LYS A 26 0.99 12.70 11.67
CA LYS A 26 0.69 14.13 11.85
C LYS A 26 1.74 15.02 11.19
N ALA A 27 3.02 14.64 11.25
CA ALA A 27 4.10 15.36 10.59
C ALA A 27 3.95 15.31 9.06
N ILE A 28 3.72 14.13 8.49
CA ILE A 28 3.50 13.92 7.05
C ILE A 28 2.31 14.76 6.56
N LYS A 29 1.18 14.72 7.26
CA LYS A 29 -0.01 15.52 6.90
C LYS A 29 0.26 17.04 6.89
N LYS A 30 1.19 17.52 7.72
CA LYS A 30 1.59 18.94 7.72
C LYS A 30 2.49 19.33 6.55
N MET A 31 3.14 18.36 5.89
CA MET A 31 4.00 18.63 4.73
C MET A 31 3.20 18.99 3.47
N GLY A 32 1.89 18.70 3.44
CA GLY A 32 1.00 19.09 2.34
C GLY A 32 1.02 18.10 1.17
N CYS A 33 0.60 18.59 0.00
CA CYS A 33 0.46 17.82 -1.24
C CYS A 33 1.75 17.84 -2.09
N LEU A 34 1.88 16.88 -3.01
CA LEU A 34 2.98 16.73 -3.98
C LEU A 34 2.87 17.66 -5.20
N SER A 35 2.06 18.73 -5.11
CA SER A 35 1.79 19.66 -6.21
C SER A 35 1.36 18.94 -7.50
N ASN A 36 1.89 19.32 -8.68
CA ASN A 36 1.57 18.72 -9.98
C ASN A 36 2.53 17.57 -10.39
N THR A 37 3.16 16.91 -9.41
CA THR A 37 4.09 15.79 -9.66
C THR A 37 3.33 14.59 -10.22
N LEU A 38 3.76 14.05 -11.37
CA LEU A 38 3.17 12.83 -11.92
C LEU A 38 3.23 11.70 -10.88
N LEU A 39 2.06 11.24 -10.43
CA LEU A 39 1.91 10.28 -9.35
C LEU A 39 1.11 9.07 -9.82
N PHE A 40 1.72 7.89 -9.81
CA PHE A 40 0.99 6.64 -9.96
C PHE A 40 0.71 6.05 -8.58
N VAL A 41 -0.57 5.83 -8.29
CA VAL A 41 -1.02 5.14 -7.07
C VAL A 41 -1.55 3.77 -7.48
N ILE A 42 -1.01 2.72 -6.89
CA ILE A 42 -1.33 1.34 -7.26
C ILE A 42 -1.99 0.65 -6.07
N GLY A 43 -3.25 0.25 -6.24
CA GLY A 43 -4.00 -0.57 -5.30
C GLY A 43 -4.01 -2.04 -5.69
N ARG A 44 -4.24 -2.92 -4.71
CA ARG A 44 -4.48 -4.35 -4.93
C ARG A 44 -5.94 -4.63 -5.33
N ASP A 45 -6.22 -5.82 -5.83
CA ASP A 45 -7.59 -6.21 -6.17
C ASP A 45 -8.37 -6.61 -4.92
N LYS A 46 -9.16 -5.65 -4.42
CA LYS A 46 -10.02 -5.82 -3.24
C LYS A 46 -10.89 -7.07 -3.28
N ARG A 47 -11.55 -7.35 -4.41
CA ARG A 47 -12.48 -8.50 -4.49
C ARG A 47 -11.72 -9.81 -4.44
N HIS A 48 -10.58 -9.87 -5.10
CA HIS A 48 -9.71 -11.03 -5.07
C HIS A 48 -9.22 -11.33 -3.65
N VAL A 49 -8.80 -10.30 -2.91
CA VAL A 49 -8.31 -10.44 -1.53
C VAL A 49 -9.43 -10.83 -0.56
N ILE A 50 -10.63 -10.25 -0.68
CA ILE A 50 -11.79 -10.65 0.13
C ILE A 50 -12.09 -12.13 -0.10
N GLN A 51 -12.15 -12.57 -1.36
CA GLN A 51 -12.45 -13.96 -1.70
C GLN A 51 -11.41 -14.91 -1.12
N GLN A 52 -10.12 -14.59 -1.26
CA GLN A 52 -9.04 -15.39 -0.68
C GLN A 52 -9.13 -15.44 0.85
N GLY A 53 -9.41 -14.32 1.51
CA GLY A 53 -9.55 -14.28 2.96
C GLY A 53 -10.69 -15.14 3.47
N ILE A 54 -11.84 -15.14 2.77
CA ILE A 54 -12.97 -16.01 3.10
C ILE A 54 -12.59 -17.50 2.93
N GLU A 55 -11.87 -17.83 1.85
CA GLU A 55 -11.37 -19.19 1.59
C GLU A 55 -10.36 -19.66 2.66
N GLU A 56 -9.58 -18.74 3.22
CA GLU A 56 -8.65 -18.96 4.34
C GLU A 56 -9.34 -19.01 5.71
N GLY A 57 -10.66 -18.81 5.76
CA GLY A 57 -11.48 -18.92 6.97
C GLY A 57 -11.64 -17.62 7.76
N LEU A 58 -11.31 -16.46 7.17
CA LEU A 58 -11.55 -15.16 7.80
C LEU A 58 -13.04 -14.80 7.76
N PRO A 59 -13.57 -14.12 8.80
CA PRO A 59 -14.93 -13.61 8.78
C PRO A 59 -15.12 -12.58 7.66
N GLU A 60 -16.12 -12.79 6.79
CA GLU A 60 -16.42 -11.91 5.66
C GLU A 60 -16.58 -10.44 6.07
N THR A 61 -17.23 -10.19 7.21
CA THR A 61 -17.44 -8.82 7.71
C THR A 61 -16.13 -8.12 8.08
N GLU A 62 -15.17 -8.86 8.64
CA GLU A 62 -13.89 -8.29 9.06
C GLU A 62 -12.99 -8.02 7.85
N ILE A 63 -12.88 -8.98 6.91
CA ILE A 63 -12.06 -8.80 5.71
C ILE A 63 -12.63 -7.73 4.79
N THR A 64 -13.96 -7.64 4.69
CA THR A 64 -14.61 -6.58 3.90
C THR A 64 -14.33 -5.21 4.50
N LEU A 65 -14.47 -5.03 5.82
CA LEU A 65 -14.16 -3.77 6.49
C LEU A 65 -12.68 -3.37 6.31
N LEU A 66 -11.78 -4.34 6.42
CA LEU A 66 -10.35 -4.12 6.20
C LEU A 66 -10.07 -3.64 4.78
N GLU A 67 -10.58 -4.36 3.76
CA GLU A 67 -10.32 -4.00 2.36
C GLU A 67 -11.06 -2.74 1.91
N ASP A 68 -12.24 -2.45 2.47
CA ASP A 68 -12.94 -1.17 2.30
C ASP A 68 -12.06 0.00 2.78
N THR A 69 -11.54 -0.13 4.00
CA THR A 69 -10.65 0.88 4.60
C THR A 69 -9.36 1.01 3.79
N TRP A 70 -8.79 -0.12 3.37
CA TRP A 70 -7.56 -0.15 2.57
C TRP A 70 -7.74 0.55 1.22
N GLU A 71 -8.82 0.24 0.50
CA GLU A 71 -9.13 0.89 -0.78
C GLU A 71 -9.35 2.39 -0.60
N GLN A 72 -10.06 2.80 0.45
CA GLN A 72 -10.25 4.22 0.76
C GLN A 72 -8.91 4.93 0.95
N LEU A 73 -8.00 4.39 1.75
CA LEU A 73 -6.67 4.98 1.98
C LEU A 73 -5.83 5.06 0.70
N ILE A 74 -5.97 4.09 -0.20
CA ILE A 74 -5.33 4.12 -1.52
C ILE A 74 -5.94 5.23 -2.39
N ARG A 75 -7.27 5.39 -2.41
CA ARG A 75 -7.93 6.48 -3.13
C ARG A 75 -7.50 7.85 -2.63
N GLU A 76 -7.38 8.01 -1.31
CA GLU A 76 -6.93 9.26 -0.68
C GLU A 76 -5.50 9.62 -1.10
N GLN A 77 -4.60 8.65 -1.32
CA GLN A 77 -3.25 8.92 -1.82
C GLN A 77 -3.25 9.53 -3.23
N ALA A 78 -4.21 9.17 -4.08
CA ALA A 78 -4.33 9.77 -5.41
C ALA A 78 -4.67 11.27 -5.35
N THR A 79 -5.18 11.77 -4.21
CA THR A 79 -5.45 13.21 -4.02
C THR A 79 -4.21 14.02 -3.67
N LEU A 80 -3.06 13.38 -3.44
CA LEU A 80 -1.80 14.06 -3.10
C LEU A 80 -1.22 14.84 -4.27
N SER A 81 -1.65 14.60 -5.51
CA SER A 81 -1.25 15.40 -6.68
C SER A 81 -2.43 15.63 -7.62
N GLU A 82 -2.40 16.77 -8.31
CA GLU A 82 -3.33 17.08 -9.42
C GLU A 82 -3.08 16.21 -10.66
N ASN A 83 -1.87 15.65 -10.80
CA ASN A 83 -1.48 14.78 -11.91
C ASN A 83 -1.32 13.33 -11.42
N SER A 84 -2.41 12.75 -10.93
CA SER A 84 -2.41 11.40 -10.39
C SER A 84 -3.14 10.39 -11.27
N ASN A 85 -2.62 9.17 -11.29
CA ASN A 85 -3.20 8.02 -11.95
C ASN A 85 -3.38 6.90 -10.92
N LEU A 86 -4.64 6.59 -10.59
CA LEU A 86 -4.98 5.49 -9.69
C LEU A 86 -5.29 4.22 -10.50
N ILE A 87 -4.57 3.14 -10.22
CA ILE A 87 -4.70 1.87 -10.92
C ILE A 87 -4.90 0.75 -9.89
N TYR A 88 -5.90 -0.11 -10.11
CA TYR A 88 -6.07 -1.34 -9.35
C TYR A 88 -5.52 -2.52 -10.14
N ALA A 89 -4.53 -3.19 -9.56
CA ALA A 89 -3.87 -4.33 -10.16
C ALA A 89 -4.78 -5.57 -10.05
N ALA A 90 -5.47 -5.91 -11.14
CA ALA A 90 -6.39 -7.05 -11.16
C ALA A 90 -5.72 -8.36 -10.70
N LYS A 91 -6.43 -9.16 -9.91
CA LYS A 91 -5.98 -10.43 -9.32
C LYS A 91 -4.65 -10.32 -8.56
N SER A 92 -4.41 -9.19 -7.89
CA SER A 92 -3.22 -9.01 -7.05
C SER A 92 -3.58 -8.97 -5.57
N THR A 93 -2.63 -9.41 -4.76
CA THR A 93 -2.64 -9.40 -3.30
C THR A 93 -1.87 -8.17 -2.78
N HIS A 94 -1.42 -8.20 -1.52
CA HIS A 94 -0.50 -7.18 -1.01
C HIS A 94 0.81 -7.08 -1.80
N SER A 95 1.26 -8.20 -2.37
CA SER A 95 2.51 -8.29 -3.13
C SER A 95 2.33 -7.97 -4.61
N VAL A 96 1.75 -6.80 -4.92
CA VAL A 96 1.43 -6.37 -6.31
C VAL A 96 2.63 -6.47 -7.26
N HIS A 97 3.84 -6.18 -6.76
CA HIS A 97 5.07 -6.26 -7.54
C HIS A 97 5.44 -7.69 -7.98
N LEU A 98 4.98 -8.71 -7.26
CA LEU A 98 5.12 -10.12 -7.65
C LEU A 98 3.95 -10.53 -8.54
N ASP A 99 2.72 -10.21 -8.13
CA ASP A 99 1.50 -10.67 -8.82
C ASP A 99 1.31 -10.03 -10.20
N ARG A 100 1.70 -8.76 -10.33
CA ARG A 100 1.53 -7.92 -11.53
C ARG A 100 2.80 -7.14 -11.87
N SER A 101 3.92 -7.85 -11.93
CA SER A 101 5.21 -7.28 -12.33
C SER A 101 5.17 -6.60 -13.70
N ASP A 102 4.34 -7.09 -14.62
CA ASP A 102 4.07 -6.49 -15.93
C ASP A 102 3.57 -5.04 -15.82
N LEU A 103 2.63 -4.80 -14.90
CA LEU A 103 2.07 -3.48 -14.64
C LEU A 103 3.12 -2.53 -14.05
N ILE A 104 3.92 -3.01 -13.10
CA ILE A 104 4.98 -2.21 -12.49
C ILE A 104 6.00 -1.77 -13.55
N ILE A 105 6.43 -2.69 -14.42
CA ILE A 105 7.38 -2.39 -15.50
C ILE A 105 6.78 -1.36 -16.47
N ALA A 106 5.49 -1.49 -16.82
CA ALA A 106 4.82 -0.54 -17.70
C ALA A 106 4.79 0.88 -17.11
N ILE A 107 4.39 1.01 -15.84
CA ILE A 107 4.32 2.30 -15.13
C ILE A 107 5.71 2.93 -15.01
N VAL A 108 6.73 2.15 -14.64
CA VAL A 108 8.10 2.67 -14.55
C VAL A 108 8.60 3.17 -15.90
N LYS A 109 8.31 2.47 -17.00
CA LYS A 109 8.64 2.94 -18.36
C LYS A 109 7.93 4.25 -18.70
N GLU A 110 6.66 4.38 -18.34
CA GLU A 110 5.89 5.61 -18.55
C GLU A 110 6.48 6.80 -17.78
N LEU A 111 6.86 6.61 -16.52
CA LEU A 111 7.56 7.61 -15.70
C LEU A 111 8.89 8.06 -16.35
N PHE A 112 9.65 7.15 -16.96
CA PHE A 112 10.88 7.49 -17.67
C PHE A 112 10.64 8.26 -18.97
N ILE A 113 9.51 8.08 -19.63
CA ILE A 113 9.14 8.82 -20.84
C ILE A 113 8.64 10.21 -20.46
N ALA A 114 7.76 10.31 -19.46
CA ALA A 114 7.16 11.57 -19.02
C ALA A 114 8.13 12.53 -18.30
N SER A 115 9.31 12.04 -17.89
CA SER A 115 10.38 12.85 -17.30
C SER A 115 11.36 13.44 -18.33
N LYS A 116 11.18 13.15 -19.62
CA LYS A 116 11.90 13.80 -20.73
C LYS A 116 11.08 14.94 -21.32
#